data_AF-A0A6G4U029-F1
#
_entry.id   AF-A0A6G4U029-F1
#
_cell.length_a   1.000
_cell.length_b   1.000
_cell.length_c   1.000
_cell.angle_alpha   90.00
_cell.angle_beta   90.00
_cell.angle_gamma   90.00
#
_symmetry.space_group_name_H-M   'P 1'
#
loop_
_entity.id
_entity.type
_entity.pdbx_description
1 polymer ?
#
loop_
_entity_poly.entity_id
_entity_poly.type
_entity_poly.pdbx_seq_one_letter_code
_entity_poly.pdbx_strand_id
1 'polypeptide(L)'
;MTAPAPALPRQRVPAPYGDVLDVPAAAGFAVLGRRGLRTGPVARRGRRLRFLVAPGSAALVPELLDWLEWGGIPLDLRAFPGAEAAWEGAVWLRPPAPDVAARLPAMRLGGAAPGAPDLVRLVAAAATACHRTTLLYPALGRPAAASR
;
A
#
# COMPACT_ATOMS: atom_id res chain seq x y z
N MET A 1 24.14 4.45 -35.69
CA MET A 1 23.95 5.23 -34.44
C MET A 1 22.45 5.45 -34.28
N THR A 2 21.76 4.56 -33.56
CA THR A 2 20.29 4.60 -33.42
C THR A 2 19.93 5.51 -32.26
N ALA A 3 19.24 6.62 -32.56
CA ALA A 3 18.75 7.52 -31.52
C ALA A 3 17.72 6.79 -30.64
N PRO A 4 17.73 6.96 -29.30
CA PRO A 4 16.72 6.37 -28.45
C PRO A 4 15.35 6.99 -28.77
N ALA A 5 14.33 6.14 -28.86
CA ALA A 5 12.95 6.56 -29.06
C ALA A 5 12.55 7.57 -27.96
N PRO A 6 11.82 8.65 -28.31
CA PRO A 6 11.38 9.62 -27.31
C PRO A 6 10.51 8.90 -26.29
N ALA A 7 10.93 8.93 -25.02
CA ALA A 7 10.11 8.45 -23.93
C ALA A 7 8.82 9.28 -23.93
N LEU A 8 7.69 8.62 -24.20
CA LEU A 8 6.36 9.24 -24.15
C LEU A 8 6.25 10.09 -22.88
N PRO A 9 5.67 11.30 -22.95
CA PRO A 9 5.55 12.17 -21.80
C PRO A 9 4.84 11.39 -20.69
N ARG A 10 5.60 11.05 -19.65
CA ARG A 10 5.06 10.46 -18.43
C ARG A 10 4.08 11.50 -17.91
N GLN A 11 2.78 11.26 -18.09
CA GLN A 11 1.77 12.13 -17.51
C GLN A 11 2.15 12.33 -16.05
N ARG A 12 2.47 13.58 -15.69
CA ARG A 12 2.75 13.97 -14.32
C ARG A 12 1.42 13.85 -13.60
N VAL A 13 1.15 12.65 -13.07
CA VAL A 13 0.08 12.46 -12.11
C VAL A 13 0.40 13.41 -10.95
N PRO A 14 -0.51 14.30 -10.52
CA PRO A 14 -0.27 15.15 -9.37
C PRO A 14 0.21 14.29 -8.19
N ALA A 15 1.26 14.73 -7.49
CA ALA A 15 1.78 14.12 -6.28
C ALA A 15 0.61 13.58 -5.44
N PRO A 16 0.53 12.28 -5.17
CA PRO A 16 -0.50 11.81 -4.27
C PRO A 16 -0.22 12.38 -2.87
N TYR A 17 -1.09 13.27 -2.39
CA TYR A 17 -0.97 13.96 -1.10
C TYR A 17 -1.17 13.06 0.13
N GLY A 18 -1.18 11.73 0.00
CA GLY A 18 -1.58 10.79 1.05
C GLY A 18 -0.45 9.84 1.46
N ASP A 19 -0.59 9.24 2.64
CA ASP A 19 0.36 8.28 3.19
C ASP A 19 0.40 6.97 2.38
N VAL A 20 1.45 6.18 2.60
CA VAL A 20 1.68 4.92 1.88
C VAL A 20 1.58 3.74 2.83
N LEU A 21 0.75 2.76 2.46
CA LEU A 21 0.80 1.42 3.02
C LEU A 21 1.48 0.49 1.99
N ASP A 22 2.66 -0.01 2.33
CA ASP A 22 3.54 -0.77 1.46
C ASP A 22 3.63 -2.23 1.94
N VAL A 23 3.33 -3.16 1.03
CA VAL A 23 3.27 -4.61 1.32
C VAL A 23 3.98 -5.42 0.24
N PRO A 24 4.33 -6.69 0.50
CA PRO A 24 4.85 -7.58 -0.53
C PRO A 24 3.84 -7.73 -1.67
N ALA A 25 4.33 -7.84 -2.91
CA ALA A 25 3.46 -7.88 -4.09
C ALA A 25 2.44 -9.03 -4.02
N ALA A 26 2.85 -10.22 -3.57
CA ALA A 26 1.94 -11.36 -3.43
C ALA A 26 0.79 -11.06 -2.46
N ALA A 27 1.10 -10.46 -1.30
CA ALA A 27 0.11 -10.07 -0.31
C ALA A 27 -0.81 -8.97 -0.84
N GLY A 28 -0.25 -7.93 -1.46
CA GLY A 28 -1.06 -6.84 -2.01
C GLY A 28 -1.99 -7.29 -3.14
N PHE A 29 -1.58 -8.24 -4.00
CA PHE A 29 -2.49 -8.80 -5.01
C PHE A 29 -3.62 -9.62 -4.38
N ALA A 30 -3.35 -10.37 -3.32
CA ALA A 30 -4.38 -11.07 -2.56
C ALA A 30 -5.39 -10.08 -1.92
N VAL A 31 -4.92 -8.93 -1.42
CA VAL A 31 -5.77 -7.84 -0.93
C VAL A 31 -6.64 -7.27 -2.06
N LEU A 32 -6.06 -6.99 -3.24
CA LEU A 32 -6.79 -6.45 -4.40
C LEU A 32 -7.86 -7.40 -4.96
N GLY A 33 -7.67 -8.71 -4.79
CA GLY A 33 -8.63 -9.74 -5.18
C GLY A 33 -9.76 -9.99 -4.16
N ARG A 34 -9.68 -9.41 -2.96
CA ARG A 34 -10.69 -9.61 -1.91
C ARG A 34 -11.99 -8.90 -2.27
N ARG A 35 -13.06 -9.66 -2.48
CA ARG A 35 -14.39 -9.11 -2.76
C ARG A 35 -14.87 -8.22 -1.61
N GLY A 36 -15.45 -7.08 -1.96
CA GLY A 36 -16.03 -6.13 -0.99
C GLY A 36 -15.03 -5.23 -0.27
N LEU A 37 -13.71 -5.37 -0.49
CA LEU A 37 -12.72 -4.44 0.02
C LEU A 37 -12.41 -3.35 -1.00
N ARG A 38 -12.62 -2.09 -0.61
CA ARG A 38 -12.19 -0.92 -1.39
C ARG A 38 -10.84 -0.48 -0.86
N THR A 39 -9.82 -0.55 -1.71
CA THR A 39 -8.42 -0.30 -1.32
C THR A 39 -7.93 1.11 -1.70
N GLY A 40 -8.68 1.83 -2.53
CA GLY A 40 -8.22 3.08 -3.13
C GLY A 40 -7.15 2.87 -4.22
N PRO A 41 -6.45 3.96 -4.61
CA PRO A 41 -5.36 3.93 -5.58
C PRO A 41 -4.20 3.03 -5.15
N VAL A 42 -3.59 2.35 -6.11
CA VAL A 42 -2.49 1.42 -5.85
C VAL A 42 -1.46 1.45 -6.96
N ALA A 43 -0.18 1.46 -6.59
CA ALA A 43 0.93 1.35 -7.50
C ALA A 43 1.85 0.17 -7.13
N ARG A 44 2.56 -0.36 -8.12
CA ARG A 44 3.59 -1.39 -7.93
C ARG A 44 4.97 -0.75 -8.05
N ARG A 45 5.85 -0.97 -7.06
CA ARG A 45 7.28 -0.63 -7.15
C ARG A 45 8.11 -1.88 -6.86
N GLY A 46 8.78 -2.39 -7.89
CA GLY A 46 9.54 -3.64 -7.79
C GLY A 46 8.68 -4.80 -7.29
N ARG A 47 9.07 -5.42 -6.17
CA ARG A 47 8.37 -6.54 -5.52
C ARG A 47 7.33 -6.10 -4.48
N ARG A 48 6.94 -4.82 -4.46
CA ARG A 48 6.04 -4.26 -3.45
C ARG A 48 4.84 -3.57 -4.09
N LEU A 49 3.71 -3.62 -3.40
CA LEU A 49 2.49 -2.90 -3.72
C LEU A 49 2.29 -1.79 -2.70
N ARG A 50 2.00 -0.59 -3.21
CA ARG A 50 1.84 0.64 -2.43
C ARG A 50 0.41 1.11 -2.59
N PHE A 51 -0.33 1.03 -1.50
CA PHE A 51 -1.67 1.57 -1.39
C PHE A 51 -1.58 3.01 -0.92
N LEU A 52 -2.26 3.90 -1.61
CA LEU A 52 -2.40 5.27 -1.19
C LEU A 52 -3.50 5.33 -0.13
N VAL A 53 -3.16 5.82 1.05
CA VAL A 53 -4.07 5.98 2.20
C VAL A 53 -4.12 7.45 2.62
N ALA A 54 -5.09 7.82 3.44
CA ALA A 54 -5.28 9.22 3.82
C ALA A 54 -4.06 9.76 4.60
N PRO A 55 -3.74 11.06 4.49
CA PRO A 55 -2.67 11.68 5.28
C PRO A 55 -2.82 11.40 6.78
N GLY A 56 -1.71 11.10 7.46
CA GLY A 56 -1.69 10.74 8.88
C GLY A 56 -1.99 9.27 9.18
N SER A 57 -2.47 8.49 8.20
CA SER A 57 -2.77 7.06 8.38
C SER A 57 -1.52 6.23 8.67
N ALA A 58 -0.34 6.62 8.18
CA ALA A 58 0.89 5.87 8.41
C ALA A 58 1.25 5.79 9.90
N ALA A 59 1.00 6.87 10.65
CA ALA A 59 1.27 6.92 12.09
C ALA A 59 0.33 6.02 12.89
N LEU A 60 -0.87 5.73 12.37
CA LEU A 60 -1.87 4.90 13.03
C LEU A 60 -1.64 3.40 12.81
N VAL A 61 -0.90 3.01 11.77
CA VAL A 61 -0.74 1.60 11.39
C VAL A 61 -0.11 0.75 12.50
N PRO A 62 0.97 1.17 13.19
CA PRO A 62 1.53 0.38 14.28
C PRO A 62 0.50 0.11 15.39
N GLU A 63 -0.20 1.14 15.86
CA GLU A 63 -1.24 1.02 16.90
C GLU A 63 -2.40 0.13 16.43
N LEU A 64 -2.82 0.26 15.17
CA LEU A 64 -3.84 -0.62 14.59
C LEU A 64 -3.39 -2.07 14.52
N LEU A 65 -2.12 -2.35 14.20
CA LEU A 65 -1.61 -3.73 14.20
C LEU A 65 -1.60 -4.31 15.61
N ASP A 66 -1.19 -3.52 16.61
CA ASP A 66 -1.21 -3.95 18.01
C ASP A 66 -2.65 -4.24 18.47
N TRP A 67 -3.59 -3.34 18.17
CA TRP A 67 -5.01 -3.53 18.49
C TRP A 67 -5.62 -4.74 17.79
N LEU A 68 -5.20 -5.02 16.56
CA LEU A 68 -5.63 -6.19 15.79
C LEU A 68 -4.86 -7.47 16.17
N GLU A 69 -4.07 -7.46 17.24
CA GLU A 69 -3.26 -8.59 17.74
C GLU A 69 -2.18 -9.08 16.77
N TRP A 70 -1.78 -8.25 15.81
CA TRP A 70 -0.67 -8.49 14.88
C TRP A 70 0.66 -7.89 15.36
N GLY A 71 0.66 -7.18 16.49
CA GLY A 71 1.84 -6.59 17.10
C GLY A 71 2.98 -7.59 17.26
N GLY A 72 4.20 -7.20 16.88
CA GLY A 72 5.41 -8.04 16.99
C GLY A 72 5.54 -9.17 15.94
N ILE A 73 4.53 -9.39 15.08
CA ILE A 73 4.62 -10.38 13.99
C ILE A 73 5.37 -9.76 12.79
N PRO A 74 6.41 -10.41 12.23
CA PRO A 74 7.16 -9.88 11.10
C PRO A 74 6.38 -10.04 9.79
N LEU A 75 5.42 -9.15 9.55
CA LEU A 75 4.51 -9.18 8.41
C LEU A 75 5.10 -8.60 7.11
N ASP A 76 6.34 -8.08 7.14
CA ASP A 76 6.93 -7.29 6.04
C ASP A 76 5.92 -6.25 5.48
N LEU A 77 5.11 -5.66 6.36
CA LEU A 77 4.19 -4.57 6.06
C LEU A 77 4.81 -3.29 6.59
N ARG A 78 4.75 -2.20 5.82
CA ARG A 78 5.30 -0.90 6.20
C ARG A 78 4.28 0.19 5.94
N ALA A 79 4.31 1.22 6.77
CA ALA A 79 3.59 2.45 6.50
C ALA A 79 4.53 3.64 6.66
N PHE A 80 4.41 4.63 5.78
CA PHE A 80 5.23 5.83 5.82
C PHE A 80 4.51 7.01 5.16
N PRO A 81 4.85 8.26 5.54
CA PRO A 81 4.30 9.44 4.89
C PRO A 81 4.57 9.46 3.38
N GLY A 82 3.56 9.85 2.60
CA GLY A 82 3.68 9.89 1.14
C GLY A 82 4.30 11.20 0.66
N ALA A 83 5.61 11.19 0.48
CA ALA A 83 6.30 12.18 -0.35
C ALA A 83 6.29 11.74 -1.82
N GLU A 84 6.52 12.64 -2.78
CA GLU A 84 6.70 12.29 -4.20
C GLU A 84 7.71 11.14 -4.42
N ALA A 85 8.82 11.14 -3.68
CA ALA A 85 9.84 10.08 -3.72
C ALA A 85 9.31 8.68 -3.31
N ALA A 86 8.21 8.64 -2.55
CA ALA A 86 7.50 7.41 -2.23
C ALA A 86 6.81 6.78 -3.46
N TRP A 87 6.68 7.49 -4.57
CA TRP A 87 6.01 7.00 -5.77
C TRP A 87 6.92 6.99 -7.00
N GLU A 88 8.15 7.48 -6.86
CA GLU A 88 9.17 7.38 -7.90
C GLU A 88 9.44 5.92 -8.30
N GLY A 89 9.40 5.67 -9.62
CA GLY A 89 9.56 4.35 -10.21
C GLY A 89 8.39 3.38 -9.96
N ALA A 90 7.30 3.85 -9.36
CA ALA A 90 6.08 3.06 -9.19
C ALA A 90 5.21 3.12 -10.45
N VAL A 91 4.58 2.00 -10.79
CA VAL A 91 3.63 1.88 -11.90
C VAL A 91 2.23 1.75 -11.32
N TRP A 92 1.35 2.69 -11.62
CA TRP A 92 -0.05 2.67 -11.16
C TRP A 92 -0.78 1.45 -11.72
N LEU A 93 -1.35 0.64 -10.83
CA LEU A 93 -2.28 -0.44 -11.19
C LEU A 93 -3.73 0.04 -11.11
N ARG A 94 -4.00 0.96 -10.19
CA ARG A 94 -5.24 1.75 -10.12
C ARG A 94 -4.83 3.20 -9.86
N PRO A 95 -4.84 4.08 -10.88
CA PRO A 95 -4.36 5.45 -10.72
C PRO A 95 -5.28 6.28 -9.81
N PRO A 96 -4.76 7.31 -9.13
CA PRO A 96 -5.59 8.26 -8.41
C PRO A 96 -6.41 9.08 -9.42
N ALA A 97 -7.71 9.22 -9.15
CA ALA A 97 -8.57 10.18 -9.85
C ALA A 97 -8.28 11.60 -9.34
N PRO A 98 -8.55 12.66 -10.11
CA PRO A 98 -8.27 14.05 -9.71
C PRO A 98 -8.97 14.50 -8.39
N ASP A 99 -10.01 13.80 -7.93
CA ASP A 99 -10.73 14.00 -6.66
C ASP A 99 -10.22 13.10 -5.50
N VAL A 100 -8.97 12.65 -5.57
CA VAL A 100 -8.42 11.51 -4.80
C VAL A 100 -8.67 11.56 -3.29
N ALA A 101 -8.58 12.73 -2.65
CA ALA A 101 -8.59 12.86 -1.20
C ALA A 101 -9.86 12.29 -0.53
N ALA A 102 -11.02 12.38 -1.20
CA ALA A 102 -12.29 11.87 -0.68
C ALA A 102 -12.43 10.33 -0.77
N ARG A 103 -11.51 9.66 -1.46
CA ARG A 103 -11.58 8.23 -1.81
C ARG A 103 -10.42 7.41 -1.25
N LEU A 104 -9.59 8.02 -0.40
CA LEU A 104 -8.50 7.31 0.26
C LEU A 104 -9.02 6.54 1.48
N PRO A 105 -8.54 5.32 1.73
CA PRO A 105 -8.75 4.64 3.00
C PRO A 105 -8.26 5.53 4.15
N ALA A 106 -9.17 5.85 5.08
CA ALA A 106 -8.89 6.65 6.27
C ALA A 106 -9.46 5.95 7.49
N MET A 107 -8.89 6.21 8.67
CA MET A 107 -9.55 5.86 9.93
C MET A 107 -10.75 6.78 10.11
N ARG A 108 -11.93 6.21 10.39
CA ARG A 108 -13.15 7.00 10.60
C ARG A 108 -13.80 6.63 11.92
N LEU A 109 -13.84 7.57 12.86
CA LEU A 109 -14.70 7.51 14.03
C LEU A 109 -16.13 7.88 13.60
N GLY A 110 -17.12 7.01 13.88
CA GLY A 110 -18.54 7.36 13.74
C GLY A 110 -19.32 6.83 12.51
N GLY A 111 -18.90 5.72 11.90
CA GLY A 111 -19.68 5.07 10.84
C GLY A 111 -19.43 5.65 9.44
N ALA A 112 -19.03 4.80 8.50
CA ALA A 112 -18.76 5.18 7.13
C ALA A 112 -20.03 5.08 6.27
N ALA A 113 -20.13 5.93 5.24
CA ALA A 113 -21.10 5.69 4.17
C ALA A 113 -20.87 4.29 3.56
N PRO A 114 -21.93 3.52 3.27
CA PRO A 114 -21.80 2.19 2.68
C PRO A 114 -20.93 2.24 1.41
N GLY A 115 -19.77 1.57 1.44
CA GLY A 115 -18.87 1.46 0.29
C GLY A 115 -17.66 2.41 0.28
N ALA A 116 -17.44 3.24 1.30
CA ALA A 116 -16.19 3.99 1.45
C ALA A 116 -15.03 3.06 1.89
N PRO A 117 -13.80 3.29 1.40
CA PRO A 117 -12.62 2.55 1.86
C PRO A 117 -12.30 2.86 3.32
N ASP A 118 -12.06 1.81 4.11
CA ASP A 118 -11.76 1.87 5.55
C ASP A 118 -10.33 1.38 5.82
N LEU A 119 -9.57 2.18 6.56
CA LEU A 119 -8.17 1.88 6.89
C LEU A 119 -8.07 0.60 7.73
N VAL A 120 -8.96 0.39 8.71
CA VAL A 120 -8.91 -0.78 9.61
C VAL A 120 -9.08 -2.06 8.79
N ARG A 121 -10.10 -2.12 7.92
CA ARG A 121 -10.32 -3.27 7.04
C ARG A 121 -9.18 -3.49 6.04
N LEU A 122 -8.56 -2.42 5.54
CA LEU A 122 -7.40 -2.53 4.65
C LEU A 122 -6.19 -3.11 5.40
N VAL A 123 -5.86 -2.58 6.58
CA VAL A 123 -4.74 -3.05 7.42
C VAL A 123 -4.96 -4.50 7.86
N ALA A 124 -6.16 -4.85 8.33
CA ALA A 124 -6.49 -6.23 8.72
C ALA A 124 -6.36 -7.21 7.53
N ALA A 125 -6.82 -6.80 6.34
CA ALA A 125 -6.67 -7.61 5.13
C ALA A 125 -5.20 -7.76 4.72
N ALA A 126 -4.43 -6.68 4.78
CA ALA A 126 -3.02 -6.66 4.46
C ALA A 126 -2.20 -7.53 5.43
N ALA A 127 -2.43 -7.40 6.74
CA ALA A 127 -1.79 -8.22 7.76
C ALA A 127 -2.06 -9.72 7.55
N THR A 128 -3.33 -10.08 7.34
CA THR A 128 -3.70 -11.48 7.04
C THR A 128 -3.02 -12.00 5.78
N ALA A 129 -3.01 -11.20 4.71
CA ALA A 129 -2.40 -11.59 3.44
C ALA A 129 -0.88 -11.74 3.57
N CYS A 130 -0.22 -10.80 4.23
CA CYS A 130 1.20 -10.84 4.54
C CYS A 130 1.56 -12.09 5.35
N HIS A 131 0.83 -12.37 6.42
CA HIS A 131 1.05 -13.54 7.25
C HIS A 131 0.93 -14.83 6.43
N ARG A 132 -0.13 -14.97 5.63
CA ARG A 132 -0.30 -16.12 4.73
C ARG A 132 0.85 -16.26 3.74
N THR A 133 1.33 -15.17 3.15
CA THR A 133 2.48 -15.23 2.23
C THR A 133 3.76 -15.64 2.93
N THR A 134 3.99 -15.20 4.17
CA THR A 134 5.15 -15.65 4.96
C THR A 134 5.08 -17.15 5.25
N LEU A 135 3.89 -17.67 5.57
CA LEU A 135 3.69 -19.11 5.79
C LEU A 135 3.87 -19.92 4.51
N LEU A 136 3.38 -19.42 3.37
CA LEU A 136 3.45 -20.12 2.09
C LEU A 136 4.83 -20.01 1.43
N TYR A 137 5.60 -18.98 1.76
CA TYR A 137 6.92 -18.73 1.17
C TYR A 137 7.99 -18.36 2.22
N PRO A 138 8.30 -19.24 3.19
CA PRO A 138 9.23 -18.92 4.28
C PRO A 138 10.64 -18.55 3.80
N ALA A 139 11.06 -19.09 2.65
CA ALA A 139 12.42 -18.96 2.11
C ALA A 139 12.69 -17.64 1.35
N LEU A 140 11.66 -16.87 0.96
CA LEU A 140 11.81 -15.61 0.21
C LEU A 140 11.78 -14.36 1.11
N GLY A 141 11.51 -14.53 2.41
CA GLY A 141 11.22 -13.46 3.37
C GLY A 141 12.39 -13.02 4.26
N ARG A 142 13.60 -13.58 4.12
CA ARG A 142 14.77 -13.03 4.80
C ARG A 142 15.36 -11.94 3.91
N PRO A 143 15.25 -10.64 4.23
CA PRO A 143 16.16 -9.68 3.63
C PRO A 143 17.57 -10.20 3.95
N ALA A 144 18.42 -10.35 2.93
CA ALA A 144 19.83 -10.59 3.16
C ALA A 144 20.27 -9.49 4.14
N ALA A 145 20.64 -9.89 5.36
CA ALA A 145 21.13 -8.95 6.35
C ALA A 145 22.30 -8.24 5.68
N ALA A 146 22.17 -6.93 5.47
CA ALA A 146 23.27 -6.11 5.01
C ALA A 146 24.30 -6.13 6.15
N SER A 147 25.26 -7.06 6.06
CA SER A 147 26.49 -7.04 6.84
C SER A 147 27.17 -5.70 6.55
N ARG A 148 27.22 -4.85 7.57
CA ARG A 148 28.24 -3.80 7.66
C ARG A 148 29.45 -4.36 8.39
#